data_AF-A0A2A8ZXM0-F1
#
_entry.id   AF-A0A2A8ZXM0-F1
#
_cell.length_a   1.000
_cell.length_b   1.000
_cell.length_c   1.000
_cell.angle_alpha   90.00
_cell.angle_beta   90.00
_cell.angle_gamma   90.00
#
_symmetry.space_group_name_H-M   'P 1'
#
loop_
_entity.id
_entity.type
_entity.pdbx_description
1 polymer ?
#
loop_
_entity_poly.entity_id
_entity_poly.type
_entity_poly.pdbx_seq_one_letter_code
_entity_poly.pdbx_strand_id
1 'polypeptide(L)'
;MHPKKYVKDNEWRQIEDPHDILLEGKAQSAATIEYVESVHTNMSFCGMAHIPYGFVYIPNSTRQLTYSLAGLLVIKETSQKTIVVDDCGPVDVTLNVLKVVGNIPYIATAMVQGDNGETYGSSPKKENQINLSYAGSIHVDTVLKLSVASLPEYRIQEQNVRISDFQVTPIQDQGSNLIRFTGTLAFQNIPQ
;
A
#
# COMPACT_ATOMS: atom_id res chain seq x y z
N MET A 1 4.60 -23.61 62.72
CA MET A 1 5.04 -24.90 62.17
C MET A 1 3.87 -25.87 62.26
N HIS A 2 3.50 -26.49 61.12
CA HIS A 2 2.44 -27.50 60.88
C HIS A 2 0.93 -27.04 60.87
N PRO A 3 0.03 -27.69 60.08
CA PRO A 3 0.01 -27.74 58.61
C PRO A 3 -1.40 -27.69 57.92
N LYS A 4 -1.37 -27.39 56.61
CA LYS A 4 -2.24 -27.78 55.44
C LYS A 4 -3.60 -28.50 55.66
N LYS A 5 -4.63 -28.15 54.84
CA LYS A 5 -5.00 -28.80 53.54
C LYS A 5 -6.36 -28.32 52.94
N TYR A 6 -6.32 -28.04 51.62
CA TYR A 6 -7.25 -28.32 50.50
C TYR A 6 -8.78 -28.22 50.59
N VAL A 7 -9.38 -27.63 49.53
CA VAL A 7 -10.47 -28.12 48.62
C VAL A 7 -10.54 -27.08 47.45
N LYS A 8 -10.13 -27.34 46.18
CA LYS A 8 -10.84 -27.94 45.01
C LYS A 8 -12.28 -27.38 44.83
N ASP A 9 -12.85 -26.96 43.72
CA ASP A 9 -12.69 -27.22 42.28
C ASP A 9 -13.73 -26.33 41.53
N ASN A 10 -13.59 -26.25 40.20
CA ASN A 10 -14.59 -25.98 39.14
C ASN A 10 -14.85 -24.51 38.73
N GLU A 11 -14.34 -24.07 37.56
CA GLU A 11 -14.73 -24.42 36.16
C GLU A 11 -15.95 -23.63 35.67
N TRP A 12 -15.73 -22.73 34.69
CA TRP A 12 -16.67 -22.51 33.58
C TRP A 12 -15.91 -22.15 32.28
N ARG A 13 -15.63 -23.21 31.52
CA ARG A 13 -15.82 -23.44 30.07
C ARG A 13 -15.32 -22.41 29.04
N GLN A 14 -14.34 -22.89 28.28
CA GLN A 14 -14.07 -22.58 26.87
C GLN A 14 -15.26 -22.96 25.97
N ILE A 15 -15.34 -22.29 24.82
CA ILE A 15 -16.01 -22.77 23.60
C ILE A 15 -14.92 -22.82 22.51
N GLU A 16 -14.56 -24.03 22.10
CA GLU A 16 -13.86 -24.41 20.84
C GLU A 16 -14.86 -24.23 19.66
N ASP A 17 -14.59 -24.14 18.36
CA ASP A 17 -13.48 -24.45 17.42
C ASP A 17 -13.94 -23.90 16.01
N PRO A 18 -13.37 -24.17 14.80
CA PRO A 18 -12.21 -24.99 14.44
C PRO A 18 -11.23 -24.37 13.41
N HIS A 19 -9.96 -24.78 13.48
CA HIS A 19 -9.23 -25.40 12.36
C HIS A 19 -7.84 -25.80 12.84
N ASP A 20 -7.79 -26.83 13.69
CA ASP A 20 -6.60 -27.64 13.86
C ASP A 20 -6.39 -28.51 12.61
N ILE A 21 -5.28 -28.28 11.91
CA ILE A 21 -4.69 -29.29 11.03
C ILE A 21 -3.49 -29.88 11.80
N LEU A 22 -3.74 -31.04 12.37
CA LEU A 22 -2.75 -31.95 12.93
C LEU A 22 -1.79 -32.39 11.80
N LEU A 23 -0.52 -32.01 11.89
CA LEU A 23 0.56 -32.58 11.06
C LEU A 23 1.48 -33.41 11.93
N GLU A 24 1.13 -34.68 12.06
CA GLU A 24 2.00 -35.73 12.58
C GLU A 24 2.90 -36.24 11.44
N GLY A 25 4.23 -36.17 11.61
CA GLY A 25 5.16 -37.00 10.84
C GLY A 25 6.38 -36.31 10.22
N LYS A 26 7.49 -36.35 10.97
CA LYS A 26 8.88 -36.59 10.51
C LYS A 26 9.40 -35.83 9.28
N ALA A 27 10.06 -34.70 9.56
CA ALA A 27 11.45 -34.38 9.23
C ALA A 27 11.61 -32.85 9.33
N GLN A 28 11.90 -32.36 10.53
CA GLN A 28 12.10 -30.93 10.75
C GLN A 28 13.41 -30.50 10.09
N SER A 29 13.30 -29.97 8.87
CA SER A 29 14.32 -29.11 8.29
C SER A 29 14.48 -27.91 9.22
N ALA A 30 15.69 -27.68 9.73
CA ALA A 30 16.01 -26.68 10.76
C ALA A 30 15.97 -25.21 10.26
N ALA A 31 15.17 -24.91 9.26
CA ALA A 31 15.05 -23.56 8.70
C ALA A 31 13.65 -23.32 8.14
N THR A 32 12.63 -23.32 9.01
CA THR A 32 11.35 -22.68 8.70
C THR A 32 11.17 -21.50 9.66
N ILE A 33 12.05 -20.51 9.52
CA ILE A 33 11.72 -19.17 10.01
C ILE A 33 11.23 -18.42 8.78
N GLU A 34 9.92 -18.45 8.57
CA GLU A 34 9.25 -17.42 7.79
C GLU A 34 9.47 -16.10 8.56
N TYR A 35 10.63 -15.48 8.35
CA TYR A 35 10.90 -14.12 8.80
C TYR A 35 10.07 -13.20 7.90
N VAL A 36 8.78 -13.11 8.21
CA VAL A 36 7.88 -12.11 7.62
C VAL A 36 8.06 -10.83 8.42
N GLU A 37 9.22 -10.18 8.25
CA GLU A 37 9.23 -8.73 8.45
C GLU A 37 8.15 -8.22 7.51
N SER A 38 7.09 -7.61 8.04
CA SER A 38 5.99 -7.11 7.25
C SER A 38 6.56 -6.01 6.36
N VAL A 39 6.99 -6.39 5.16
CA VAL A 39 7.53 -5.46 4.20
C VAL A 39 6.35 -4.58 3.81
N HIS A 40 6.29 -3.36 4.35
CA HIS A 40 5.19 -2.45 4.11
C HIS A 40 5.29 -1.99 2.66
N THR A 41 4.59 -2.69 1.76
CA THR A 41 4.63 -2.40 0.31
C THR A 41 3.66 -1.31 -0.10
N ASN A 42 2.90 -0.76 0.86
CA ASN A 42 1.91 0.28 0.61
C ASN A 42 2.56 1.67 0.71
N MET A 43 2.39 2.47 -0.33
CA MET A 43 2.85 3.85 -0.41
C MET A 43 1.65 4.76 -0.65
N SER A 44 1.38 5.66 0.28
CA SER A 44 0.33 6.66 0.11
C SER A 44 0.84 7.83 -0.73
N PHE A 45 -0.03 8.37 -1.58
CA PHE A 45 0.22 9.60 -2.31
C PHE A 45 -0.88 10.62 -2.08
N CYS A 46 -0.50 11.90 -2.11
CA CYS A 46 -1.41 13.02 -1.91
C CYS A 46 -0.99 14.19 -2.82
N GLY A 47 -1.97 14.77 -3.51
CA GLY A 47 -1.77 15.95 -4.34
C GLY A 47 -2.94 16.92 -4.21
N MET A 48 -2.71 18.20 -4.39
CA MET A 48 -3.75 19.22 -4.30
C MET A 48 -3.75 20.13 -5.52
N ALA A 49 -4.94 20.49 -5.99
CA ALA A 49 -5.11 21.43 -7.08
C ALA A 49 -6.11 22.53 -6.68
N HIS A 50 -5.81 23.76 -7.06
CA HIS A 50 -6.75 24.87 -6.93
C HIS A 50 -7.85 24.74 -7.96
N ILE A 51 -9.10 24.80 -7.49
CA ILE A 51 -10.25 24.98 -8.35
C ILE A 51 -10.25 26.44 -8.83
N PRO A 52 -10.28 26.69 -10.15
CA PRO A 52 -10.34 28.06 -10.67
C PRO A 52 -11.56 28.82 -10.14
N TYR A 53 -11.45 30.14 -10.06
CA TYR A 53 -12.59 30.99 -9.70
C TYR A 53 -13.75 30.81 -10.68
N GLY A 54 -14.98 30.77 -10.14
CA GLY A 54 -16.19 30.51 -10.92
C GLY A 54 -16.45 29.03 -11.22
N PHE A 55 -15.62 28.12 -10.68
CA PHE A 55 -15.81 26.66 -10.78
C PHE A 55 -16.02 26.00 -9.42
N VAL A 56 -16.77 24.89 -9.45
CA VAL A 56 -17.02 24.01 -8.31
C VAL A 56 -16.68 22.56 -8.67
N TYR A 57 -16.20 21.80 -7.69
CA TYR A 57 -15.96 20.37 -7.87
C TYR A 57 -17.29 19.62 -8.05
N ILE A 58 -17.31 18.64 -8.96
CA ILE A 58 -18.46 17.75 -9.19
C ILE A 58 -18.22 16.44 -8.45
N PRO A 59 -18.91 16.17 -7.31
CA PRO A 59 -18.78 14.89 -6.62
C PRO A 59 -19.22 13.74 -7.52
N ASN A 60 -18.57 12.57 -7.38
CA ASN A 60 -18.88 11.35 -8.14
C ASN A 60 -18.72 11.47 -9.67
N SER A 61 -18.06 12.53 -10.16
CA SER A 61 -17.64 12.59 -11.56
C SER A 61 -16.60 11.51 -11.87
N THR A 62 -16.38 11.23 -13.15
CA THR A 62 -15.23 10.43 -13.58
C THR A 62 -13.95 11.04 -13.01
N ARG A 63 -13.13 10.19 -12.38
CA ARG A 63 -11.80 10.52 -11.88
C ARG A 63 -10.80 9.63 -12.60
N GLN A 64 -9.66 10.20 -12.95
CA GLN A 64 -8.63 9.49 -13.70
C GLN A 64 -7.29 9.62 -12.96
N LEU A 65 -6.55 8.53 -12.92
CA LEU A 65 -5.16 8.49 -12.50
C LEU A 65 -4.36 7.86 -13.64
N THR A 66 -3.32 8.54 -14.09
CA THR A 66 -2.37 8.02 -15.08
C THR A 66 -0.99 8.12 -14.47
N TYR A 67 -0.18 7.08 -14.62
CA TYR A 67 1.16 6.99 -14.03
C TYR A 67 2.13 6.28 -14.96
N SER A 68 3.43 6.44 -14.73
CA SER A 68 4.48 5.75 -15.48
C SER A 68 5.45 5.03 -14.55
N LEU A 69 5.81 3.80 -14.91
CA LEU A 69 6.76 2.97 -14.17
C LEU A 69 8.20 3.09 -14.71
N ALA A 70 8.42 3.91 -15.74
CA ALA A 70 9.73 4.05 -16.38
C ALA A 70 10.84 4.57 -15.45
N GLY A 71 10.46 5.28 -14.38
CA GLY A 71 11.38 5.79 -13.37
C GLY A 71 11.71 4.80 -12.25
N LEU A 72 11.26 3.54 -12.35
CA LEU A 72 11.53 2.50 -11.36
C LEU A 72 12.70 1.62 -11.76
N LEU A 73 13.48 1.22 -10.75
CA LEU A 73 14.56 0.25 -10.86
C LEU A 73 14.33 -0.87 -9.86
N VAL A 74 14.52 -2.11 -10.33
CA VAL A 74 14.63 -3.29 -9.46
C VAL A 74 16.11 -3.52 -9.20
N ILE A 75 16.49 -3.51 -7.93
CA ILE A 75 17.86 -3.75 -7.50
C ILE A 75 17.93 -4.99 -6.60
N LYS A 76 19.09 -5.65 -6.66
CA LYS A 76 19.45 -6.75 -5.78
C LYS A 76 20.67 -6.31 -4.97
N GLU A 77 20.59 -6.41 -3.66
CA GLU A 77 21.69 -6.07 -2.75
C GLU A 77 21.83 -7.15 -1.67
N THR A 78 22.91 -7.10 -0.90
CA THR A 78 23.10 -7.97 0.26
C THR A 78 23.05 -7.14 1.53
N SER A 79 22.49 -7.72 2.59
CA SER A 79 22.38 -7.10 3.91
C SER A 79 22.71 -8.12 4.98
N GLN A 80 23.44 -7.71 6.02
CA GLN A 80 23.69 -8.55 7.19
C GLN A 80 22.61 -8.31 8.24
N LYS A 81 22.00 -9.37 8.74
CA LYS A 81 21.09 -9.33 9.88
C LYS A 81 21.52 -10.35 10.93
N THR A 82 21.47 -9.96 12.20
CA THR A 82 21.62 -10.90 13.31
C THR A 82 20.25 -11.50 13.63
N ILE A 83 20.14 -12.82 13.58
CA ILE A 83 18.97 -13.58 14.03
C ILE A 83 19.31 -14.35 15.29
N VAL A 84 18.33 -14.59 16.15
CA VAL A 84 18.52 -15.46 17.32
C VAL A 84 18.01 -16.84 16.94
N VAL A 85 18.88 -17.84 17.05
CA VAL A 85 18.55 -19.24 16.78
C VAL A 85 18.45 -19.96 18.12
N ASP A 86 17.37 -20.71 18.31
CA ASP A 86 17.19 -21.55 19.49
C ASP A 86 18.41 -22.45 19.70
N ASP A 87 18.86 -22.56 20.94
CA ASP A 87 20.04 -23.33 21.38
C ASP A 87 21.42 -22.91 20.80
N CYS A 88 21.47 -21.93 19.89
CA CYS A 88 22.71 -21.42 19.27
C CYS A 88 23.01 -19.94 19.58
N GLY A 89 22.01 -19.18 20.05
CA GLY A 89 22.18 -17.75 20.35
C GLY A 89 22.17 -16.87 19.09
N PRO A 90 22.70 -15.63 19.15
CA PRO A 90 22.72 -14.71 18.02
C PRO A 90 23.69 -15.18 16.93
N VAL A 91 23.20 -15.23 15.68
CA VAL A 91 23.95 -15.63 14.49
C VAL A 91 23.75 -14.56 13.41
N ASP A 92 24.85 -14.12 12.81
CA ASP A 92 24.82 -13.22 11.66
C ASP A 92 24.52 -13.98 10.37
N VAL A 93 23.47 -13.57 9.68
CA VAL A 93 23.08 -14.09 8.37
C VAL A 93 23.22 -13.02 7.31
N THR A 94 23.76 -13.40 6.15
CA THR A 94 23.73 -12.55 4.96
C THR A 94 22.45 -12.85 4.18
N LEU A 95 21.62 -11.83 4.00
CA LEU A 95 20.38 -11.88 3.26
C LEU A 95 20.56 -11.18 1.91
N ASN A 96 20.04 -11.81 0.86
CA ASN A 96 19.81 -11.16 -0.42
C ASN A 96 18.50 -10.37 -0.34
N VAL A 97 18.55 -9.10 -0.72
CA VAL A 97 17.42 -8.16 -0.70
C VAL A 97 17.03 -7.82 -2.13
N LEU A 98 15.76 -8.07 -2.49
CA LEU A 98 15.16 -7.57 -3.71
C LEU A 98 14.41 -6.28 -3.38
N LYS A 99 14.72 -5.19 -4.04
CA LYS A 99 14.18 -3.86 -3.72
C LYS A 99 13.76 -3.12 -4.98
N VAL A 100 12.74 -2.28 -4.84
CA VAL A 100 12.35 -1.29 -5.84
C VAL A 100 12.76 0.08 -5.35
N VAL A 101 13.43 0.83 -6.21
CA VAL A 101 13.79 2.22 -5.97
C VAL A 101 13.40 3.09 -7.15
N GLY A 102 13.10 4.36 -6.90
CA GLY A 102 12.89 5.36 -7.94
C GLY A 102 11.67 6.22 -7.70
N ASN A 103 11.09 6.71 -8.79
CA ASN A 103 9.95 7.63 -8.74
C ASN A 103 8.89 7.24 -9.78
N ILE A 104 7.62 7.28 -9.38
CA ILE A 104 6.47 7.07 -10.25
C ILE A 104 5.81 8.43 -10.48
N PRO A 105 6.07 9.11 -11.60
CA PRO A 105 5.31 10.30 -11.96
C PRO A 105 3.85 9.93 -12.23
N TYR A 106 2.93 10.78 -11.80
CA TYR A 106 1.49 10.59 -12.00
C TYR A 106 0.77 11.89 -12.33
N ILE A 107 -0.35 11.76 -13.02
CA ILE A 107 -1.35 12.81 -13.25
C ILE A 107 -2.67 12.31 -12.69
N ALA A 108 -3.23 13.05 -11.74
CA ALA A 108 -4.57 12.81 -11.19
C ALA A 108 -5.52 13.89 -11.70
N THR A 109 -6.67 13.48 -12.22
CA THR A 109 -7.65 14.38 -12.87
C THR A 109 -9.03 14.19 -12.28
N ALA A 110 -9.70 15.31 -12.05
CA ALA A 110 -11.10 15.40 -11.64
C ALA A 110 -11.84 16.42 -12.50
N MET A 111 -13.17 16.35 -12.50
CA MET A 111 -14.00 17.31 -13.23
C MET A 111 -14.47 18.43 -12.32
N VAL A 112 -14.42 19.66 -12.82
CA VAL A 112 -15.02 20.83 -12.19
C VAL A 112 -15.99 21.48 -13.17
N GLN A 113 -17.05 22.08 -12.64
CA GLN A 113 -18.09 22.74 -13.41
C GLN A 113 -18.12 24.22 -13.08
N GLY A 114 -18.17 25.05 -14.11
CA GLY A 114 -18.35 26.48 -13.94
C GLY A 114 -19.82 26.85 -13.77
N ASP A 115 -20.08 28.04 -13.25
CA ASP A 115 -21.42 28.62 -13.23
C ASP A 115 -21.99 28.66 -14.65
N ASN A 116 -23.24 28.26 -14.84
CA ASN A 116 -23.88 28.43 -16.14
C ASN A 116 -24.04 29.93 -16.40
N GLY A 117 -23.13 30.50 -17.20
CA GLY A 117 -23.31 31.84 -17.75
C GLY A 117 -24.57 31.90 -18.61
N GLU A 118 -24.95 33.10 -19.06
CA GLU A 118 -26.07 33.25 -19.99
C GLU A 118 -25.82 32.42 -21.26
N THR A 119 -26.66 31.41 -21.50
CA THR A 119 -26.59 30.57 -22.69
C THR A 119 -27.11 31.37 -23.88
N TYR A 120 -26.22 31.90 -24.71
CA TYR A 120 -26.62 32.47 -26.00
C TYR A 120 -26.84 31.33 -27.00
N GLY A 121 -28.10 30.94 -27.19
CA GLY A 121 -28.51 29.95 -28.18
C GLY A 121 -28.88 28.57 -27.62
N SER A 122 -29.26 27.66 -28.52
CA SER A 122 -29.87 26.36 -28.24
C SER A 122 -28.85 25.23 -28.03
N SER A 123 -27.69 25.49 -27.42
CA SER A 123 -26.72 24.42 -27.14
C SER A 123 -27.11 23.66 -25.87
N PRO A 124 -27.01 22.32 -25.86
CA PRO A 124 -27.33 21.53 -24.68
C PRO A 124 -26.27 21.76 -23.58
N LYS A 125 -26.75 22.19 -22.40
CA LYS A 125 -26.18 22.40 -21.03
C LYS A 125 -24.83 21.75 -20.57
N LYS A 126 -24.07 21.01 -21.38
CA LYS A 126 -22.81 20.34 -21.00
C LYS A 126 -21.54 21.19 -21.19
N GLU A 127 -21.64 22.41 -21.72
CA GLU A 127 -20.48 23.16 -22.23
C GLU A 127 -19.58 23.80 -21.15
N ASN A 128 -19.92 23.75 -19.86
CA ASN A 128 -19.11 24.39 -18.80
C ASN A 128 -18.45 23.40 -17.82
N GLN A 129 -17.87 22.32 -18.34
CA GLN A 129 -17.07 21.37 -17.55
C GLN A 129 -15.63 21.36 -18.05
N ILE A 130 -14.68 21.38 -17.13
CA ILE A 130 -13.25 21.25 -17.44
C ILE A 130 -12.62 20.15 -16.58
N ASN A 131 -11.54 19.58 -17.11
CA ASN A 131 -10.68 18.68 -16.35
C ASN A 131 -9.67 19.50 -15.56
N LEU A 132 -9.68 19.33 -14.24
CA LEU A 132 -8.67 19.86 -13.33
C LEU A 132 -7.69 18.75 -12.97
N SER A 133 -6.42 18.96 -13.30
CA SER A 133 -5.36 17.97 -13.11
C SER A 133 -4.28 18.43 -12.15
N TYR A 134 -3.73 17.48 -11.40
CA TYR A 134 -2.52 17.61 -10.61
C TYR A 134 -1.44 16.67 -11.16
N ALA A 135 -0.23 17.18 -11.36
CA ALA A 135 0.93 16.38 -11.70
C ALA A 135 1.83 16.22 -10.45
N GLY A 136 2.18 14.98 -10.11
CA GLY A 136 2.97 14.66 -8.93
C GLY A 136 3.90 13.48 -9.16
N SER A 137 4.57 13.07 -8.08
CA SER A 137 5.44 11.90 -8.10
C SER A 137 5.34 11.13 -6.78
N ILE A 138 5.32 9.81 -6.87
CA ILE A 138 5.38 8.90 -5.73
C ILE A 138 6.82 8.41 -5.62
N HIS A 139 7.46 8.70 -4.48
CA HIS A 139 8.80 8.20 -4.21
C HIS A 139 8.73 6.73 -3.77
N VAL A 140 9.59 5.90 -4.36
CA VAL A 140 9.64 4.47 -4.09
C VAL A 140 11.01 4.11 -3.54
N ASP A 141 11.00 3.55 -2.34
CA ASP A 141 12.10 2.87 -1.70
C ASP A 141 11.45 1.74 -0.88
N THR A 142 11.40 0.54 -1.47
CA THR A 142 10.58 -0.55 -0.91
C THR A 142 11.25 -1.88 -1.17
N VAL A 143 11.57 -2.58 -0.09
CA VAL A 143 11.98 -4.00 -0.18
C VAL A 143 10.79 -4.80 -0.70
N LEU A 144 11.03 -5.83 -1.50
CA LEU A 144 10.01 -6.76 -1.96
C LEU A 144 10.21 -8.14 -1.38
N LYS A 145 11.47 -8.53 -1.17
CA LYS A 145 11.84 -9.86 -0.70
C LYS A 145 13.18 -9.85 0.02
N LEU A 146 13.25 -10.65 1.08
CA LEU A 146 14.48 -11.03 1.77
C LEU A 146 14.65 -12.54 1.65
N SER A 147 15.87 -13.02 1.36
CA SER A 147 16.13 -14.45 1.22
C SER A 147 17.57 -14.79 1.57
N VAL A 148 17.80 -15.91 2.24
CA VAL A 148 19.14 -16.52 2.37
C VAL A 148 19.58 -17.20 1.06
N ALA A 149 18.63 -17.54 0.19
CA ALA A 149 18.89 -18.10 -1.13
C ALA A 149 19.03 -17.00 -2.19
N SER A 150 19.46 -17.39 -3.40
CA SER A 150 19.54 -16.47 -4.54
C SER A 150 18.16 -15.90 -4.91
N LEU A 151 18.15 -14.67 -5.42
CA LEU A 151 16.93 -13.98 -5.82
C LEU A 151 16.63 -14.20 -7.31
N PRO A 152 15.36 -14.42 -7.68
CA PRO A 152 14.97 -14.58 -9.07
C PRO A 152 15.18 -13.28 -9.87
N GLU A 153 15.28 -13.40 -11.18
CA GLU A 153 15.14 -12.24 -12.06
C GLU A 153 13.71 -11.68 -11.95
N TYR A 154 13.60 -10.37 -11.72
CA TYR A 154 12.32 -9.71 -11.51
C TYR A 154 12.28 -8.39 -12.27
N ARG A 155 11.15 -8.16 -12.95
CA ARG A 155 10.86 -6.91 -13.64
C ARG A 155 9.47 -6.46 -13.22
N ILE A 156 9.36 -5.20 -12.83
CA ILE A 156 8.06 -4.59 -12.53
C ILE A 156 7.34 -4.29 -13.82
N GLN A 157 6.08 -4.70 -13.87
CA GLN A 157 5.14 -4.39 -14.94
C GLN A 157 3.86 -3.80 -14.33
N GLU A 158 2.95 -3.35 -15.18
CA GLU A 158 1.70 -2.70 -14.74
C GLU A 158 0.86 -3.61 -13.84
N GLN A 159 0.79 -4.91 -14.14
CA GLN A 159 0.07 -5.89 -13.31
C GLN A 159 0.67 -6.10 -11.92
N ASN A 160 1.93 -5.68 -11.71
CA ASN A 160 2.58 -5.71 -10.40
C ASN A 160 2.22 -4.51 -9.54
N VAL A 161 1.50 -3.52 -10.08
CA VAL A 161 1.11 -2.32 -9.35
C VAL A 161 -0.39 -2.34 -9.13
N ARG A 162 -0.79 -2.14 -7.88
CA ARG A 162 -2.19 -1.97 -7.49
C ARG A 162 -2.37 -0.57 -6.93
N ILE A 163 -3.31 0.18 -7.51
CA ILE A 163 -3.81 1.41 -6.91
C ILE A 163 -5.09 1.07 -6.13
N SER A 164 -5.15 1.48 -4.87
CA SER A 164 -6.34 1.40 -4.03
C SER A 164 -6.69 2.75 -3.44
N ASP A 165 -7.91 2.87 -2.93
CA ASP A 165 -8.38 4.03 -2.15
C ASP A 165 -8.18 5.38 -2.86
N PHE A 166 -8.19 5.38 -4.20
CA PHE A 166 -8.06 6.60 -4.98
C PHE A 166 -9.32 7.46 -4.78
N GLN A 167 -9.16 8.64 -4.18
CA GLN A 167 -10.23 9.54 -3.81
C GLN A 167 -9.91 10.97 -4.22
N VAL A 168 -10.98 11.74 -4.44
CA VAL A 168 -10.93 13.19 -4.66
C VAL A 168 -11.84 13.82 -3.64
N THR A 169 -11.29 14.70 -2.82
CA THR A 169 -12.01 15.35 -1.71
C THR A 169 -11.88 16.86 -1.85
N PRO A 170 -12.99 17.62 -1.85
CA PRO A 170 -12.91 19.07 -1.74
C PRO A 170 -12.39 19.43 -0.35
N ILE A 171 -11.49 20.40 -0.28
CA ILE A 171 -11.02 21.02 0.96
C ILE A 171 -11.60 22.43 1.00
N GLN A 172 -12.48 22.68 1.96
CA GLN A 172 -13.00 24.00 2.27
C GLN A 172 -12.37 24.46 3.58
N ASP A 173 -11.40 25.35 3.51
CA ASP A 173 -10.78 25.99 4.66
C ASP A 173 -10.61 27.50 4.38
N GLN A 174 -11.16 28.36 5.25
CA GLN A 174 -10.96 29.83 5.26
C GLN A 174 -10.86 30.50 3.85
N GLY A 175 -11.70 30.10 2.88
CA GLY A 175 -11.71 30.68 1.53
C GLY A 175 -10.86 29.96 0.47
N SER A 176 -10.15 28.88 0.80
CA SER A 176 -9.45 28.05 -0.18
C SER A 176 -10.44 27.15 -0.94
N ASN A 177 -10.47 27.25 -2.26
CA ASN A 177 -11.21 26.35 -3.14
C ASN A 177 -10.25 25.30 -3.70
N LEU A 178 -9.98 24.24 -2.93
CA LEU A 178 -9.01 23.20 -3.27
C LEU A 178 -9.71 21.85 -3.45
N ILE A 179 -9.16 21.02 -4.32
CA ILE A 179 -9.38 19.58 -4.29
C ILE A 179 -8.11 18.85 -3.91
N ARG A 180 -8.26 17.75 -3.17
CA ARG A 180 -7.20 16.84 -2.79
C ARG A 180 -7.43 15.48 -3.40
N PHE A 181 -6.44 15.01 -4.13
CA PHE A 181 -6.30 13.66 -4.64
C PHE A 181 -5.51 12.84 -3.64
N THR A 182 -6.03 11.69 -3.22
CA THR A 182 -5.33 10.74 -2.35
C THR A 182 -5.44 9.34 -2.93
N GLY A 183 -4.49 8.47 -2.60
CA GLY A 183 -4.61 7.04 -2.87
C GLY A 183 -3.42 6.27 -2.31
N THR A 184 -3.47 4.96 -2.48
CA THR A 184 -2.40 4.05 -2.06
C THR A 184 -1.93 3.25 -3.26
N LEU A 185 -0.62 3.11 -3.38
CA LEU A 185 0.05 2.25 -4.34
C LEU A 185 0.66 1.07 -3.60
N ALA A 186 0.48 -0.14 -4.13
CA ALA A 186 1.09 -1.36 -3.59
C ALA A 186 1.73 -2.18 -4.70
N PHE A 187 2.83 -2.84 -4.39
CA PHE A 187 3.40 -3.88 -5.26
C PHE A 187 2.80 -5.25 -4.96
N GLN A 188 2.46 -6.01 -6.00
CA GLN A 188 1.83 -7.32 -5.94
C GLN A 188 2.46 -8.31 -6.93
N ASN A 189 2.13 -9.60 -6.78
CA ASN A 189 2.67 -10.69 -7.59
C ASN A 189 4.22 -10.75 -7.52
N ILE A 190 4.75 -10.65 -6.30
CA ILE A 190 6.19 -10.77 -6.03
C ILE A 190 6.59 -12.24 -6.12
N PRO A 191 7.71 -12.59 -6.79
CA PRO A 191 8.14 -13.99 -6.92
C PRO A 191 8.38 -14.67 -5.58
N GLN A 192 7.80 -15.86 -5.40
CA GLN A 192 8.03 -16.72 -4.24
C GLN A 192 9.46 -17.25 -4.16
#